data_AF-A0A6N7W4L6-F1
#
_entry.id   AF-A0A6N7W4L6-F1
#
_cell.length_a   1.000
_cell.length_b   1.000
_cell.length_c   1.000
_cell.angle_alpha   90.00
_cell.angle_beta   90.00
_cell.angle_gamma   90.00
#
_symmetry.space_group_name_H-M   'P 1'
#
loop_
_entity.id
_entity.type
_entity.pdbx_description
1 polymer ?
#
loop_
_entity_poly.entity_id
_entity_poly.type
_entity_poly.pdbx_seq_one_letter_code
_entity_poly.pdbx_strand_id
1 'polypeptide(L)'
;MTKHGDNSLAQQGWYSYGQQGREALWTETYWSGQTRENAAITSLQWNKRLWGFLTHAWFWWLVAGTVLSTISGVGIWHAKTAKELEAEGRQAVFGFIFGWYSWALLCGMLATMVGFYLLLDRHWSLGKAQRWRGTLLWGILAGVFASAAALTLEGYAEPVWHIPYWIDLAFAGPIEETLKLMVPLLLWLVGPKYLREPLNGVLLVFTSAAVFGIQEGVTYVWDAAGSELAVVMGAARPVSELLHPSLTLIAASLIWLVAARTGRLFSWLGVLGWVIAMALHSLHDTIGANVHSSATTAGDSAANIGMSDPAVFWGTIIVLPLYALLWLIVAFQVMRVFGRELTPPDAIAHNPPRWRPLLRPWGVK
;
A
#
# COMPACT_ATOMS: atom_id res chain seq x y z
N MET A 1 -14.01 8.52 -17.55
CA MET A 1 -14.12 9.65 -16.61
C MET A 1 -15.60 10.01 -16.46
N THR A 2 -16.26 9.46 -15.45
CA THR A 2 -17.65 9.78 -15.11
C THR A 2 -17.70 11.17 -14.48
N LYS A 3 -18.68 11.99 -14.89
CA LYS A 3 -19.01 13.27 -14.24
C LYS A 3 -19.06 13.07 -12.73
N HIS A 4 -18.30 13.87 -11.98
CA HIS A 4 -18.47 14.05 -10.53
C HIS A 4 -19.87 14.64 -10.28
N GLY A 5 -20.90 13.79 -10.31
CA GLY A 5 -22.25 14.15 -9.89
C GLY A 5 -22.21 14.49 -8.41
N ASP A 6 -22.84 15.61 -8.05
CA ASP A 6 -22.95 16.20 -6.71
C ASP A 6 -22.09 15.53 -5.64
N ASN A 7 -20.86 16.03 -5.51
CA ASN A 7 -19.90 15.70 -4.46
C ASN A 7 -20.39 16.20 -3.07
N SER A 8 -21.69 16.21 -2.78
CA SER A 8 -22.15 16.49 -1.42
C SER A 8 -21.81 15.28 -0.57
N LEU A 9 -20.86 15.46 0.35
CA LEU A 9 -20.67 14.54 1.47
C LEU A 9 -22.02 14.34 2.17
N ALA A 10 -22.26 13.12 2.66
CA ALA A 10 -23.44 12.87 3.48
C ALA A 10 -23.46 13.86 4.65
N GLN A 11 -24.58 14.56 4.82
CA GLN A 11 -24.74 15.50 5.92
C GLN A 11 -24.74 14.78 7.27
N GLN A 12 -24.57 15.52 8.35
CA GLN A 12 -24.72 14.96 9.68
C GLN A 12 -26.12 14.35 9.85
N GLY A 13 -26.20 13.11 10.30
CA GLY A 13 -27.48 12.42 10.39
C GLY A 13 -27.40 10.97 10.81
N TRP A 14 -28.57 10.36 10.97
CA TRP A 14 -28.72 8.95 11.30
C TRP A 14 -28.94 8.15 10.03
N TYR A 15 -28.08 7.15 9.81
CA TYR A 15 -28.08 6.35 8.59
C TYR A 15 -28.01 4.86 8.92
N SER A 16 -28.55 4.03 8.03
CA SER A 16 -28.29 2.59 8.07
C SER A 16 -26.81 2.34 7.83
N TYR A 17 -26.20 1.54 8.70
CA TYR A 17 -24.82 1.08 8.54
C TYR A 17 -24.71 -0.40 8.12
N GLY A 18 -25.85 -1.00 7.75
CA GLY A 18 -25.94 -2.39 7.30
C GLY A 18 -26.41 -3.39 8.35
N GLN A 19 -26.61 -2.98 9.61
CA GLN A 19 -27.33 -3.76 10.60
C GLN A 19 -28.84 -3.49 10.51
N GLN A 20 -29.65 -4.56 10.41
CA GLN A 20 -31.10 -4.45 10.38
C GLN A 20 -31.62 -3.85 11.70
N GLY A 21 -32.64 -2.99 11.60
CA GLY A 21 -33.29 -2.39 12.76
C GLY A 21 -32.46 -1.33 13.48
N ARG A 22 -31.30 -0.91 12.95
CA ARG A 22 -30.40 0.05 13.61
C ARG A 22 -29.85 1.10 12.67
N GLU A 23 -29.66 2.29 13.21
CA GLU A 23 -28.97 3.40 12.56
C GLU A 23 -27.79 3.84 13.41
N ALA A 24 -26.89 4.60 12.78
CA ALA A 24 -25.77 5.22 13.44
C ALA A 24 -25.61 6.67 13.03
N LEU A 25 -25.05 7.47 13.94
CA LEU A 25 -24.82 8.88 13.72
C LEU A 25 -23.52 9.09 12.94
N TRP A 26 -23.67 9.63 11.72
CA TRP A 26 -22.61 10.15 10.87
C TRP A 26 -22.39 11.64 11.18
N THR A 27 -21.14 12.06 11.30
CA THR A 27 -20.71 13.41 11.72
C THR A 27 -20.25 14.28 10.54
N GLU A 28 -20.71 13.97 9.33
CA GLU A 28 -20.24 14.50 8.03
C GLU A 28 -18.98 13.82 7.48
N THR A 29 -18.04 13.43 8.36
CA THR A 29 -16.75 12.85 7.93
C THR A 29 -16.41 11.50 8.56
N TYR A 30 -17.07 11.11 9.65
CA TYR A 30 -16.90 9.80 10.27
C TYR A 30 -18.13 9.34 11.07
N TRP A 31 -18.19 8.04 11.38
CA TRP A 31 -19.18 7.49 12.31
C TRP A 31 -18.80 7.81 13.75
N SER A 32 -19.70 8.47 14.48
CA SER A 32 -19.51 8.82 15.90
C SER A 32 -19.37 7.59 16.81
N GLY A 33 -19.91 6.44 16.39
CA GLY A 33 -20.05 5.24 17.21
C GLY A 33 -21.38 5.17 17.99
N GLN A 34 -22.18 6.24 17.98
CA GLN A 34 -23.52 6.21 18.55
C GLN A 34 -24.49 5.46 17.64
N THR A 35 -25.32 4.61 18.24
CA THR A 35 -26.34 3.81 17.54
C THR A 35 -27.71 4.00 18.17
N ARG A 36 -28.77 3.93 17.36
CA ARG A 36 -30.15 3.89 17.84
C ARG A 36 -30.95 2.82 17.11
N GLU A 37 -32.04 2.38 17.73
CA GLU A 37 -32.99 1.48 17.10
C GLU A 37 -33.87 2.24 16.10
N ASN A 38 -34.12 1.62 14.94
CA ASN A 38 -35.09 2.07 13.96
C ASN A 38 -35.65 0.85 13.21
N ALA A 39 -36.87 0.45 13.56
CA ALA A 39 -37.56 -0.70 12.96
C ALA A 39 -37.81 -0.57 11.45
N ALA A 40 -37.77 0.64 10.90
CA ALA A 40 -37.92 0.88 9.46
C ALA A 40 -36.69 0.43 8.65
N ILE A 41 -35.53 0.20 9.28
CA ILE A 41 -34.30 -0.21 8.58
C ILE A 41 -34.35 -1.71 8.26
N THR A 42 -34.47 -2.03 6.98
CA THR A 42 -34.44 -3.38 6.44
C THR A 42 -33.01 -3.87 6.17
N SER A 43 -32.85 -5.18 5.97
CA SER A 43 -31.56 -5.77 5.66
C SER A 43 -31.11 -5.41 4.24
N LEU A 44 -29.89 -4.88 4.11
CA LEU A 44 -29.29 -4.56 2.82
C LEU A 44 -28.84 -5.84 2.11
N GLN A 45 -29.53 -6.19 1.02
CA GLN A 45 -29.21 -7.33 0.17
C GLN A 45 -27.86 -7.13 -0.54
N TRP A 46 -27.06 -8.20 -0.64
CA TRP A 46 -25.80 -8.19 -1.38
C TRP A 46 -25.69 -9.42 -2.27
N ASN A 47 -25.61 -9.19 -3.57
CA ASN A 47 -25.50 -10.26 -4.56
C ASN A 47 -24.03 -10.50 -4.89
N LYS A 48 -23.49 -11.64 -4.43
CA LYS A 48 -22.14 -12.07 -4.79
C LYS A 48 -22.11 -12.49 -6.26
N ARG A 49 -21.16 -11.95 -7.03
CA ARG A 49 -20.86 -12.39 -8.40
C ARG A 49 -19.41 -12.88 -8.41
N LEU A 50 -19.21 -14.17 -8.67
CA LEU A 50 -17.89 -14.83 -8.60
C LEU A 50 -16.83 -14.07 -9.41
N TRP A 51 -17.19 -13.65 -10.63
CA TRP A 51 -16.31 -12.95 -11.58
C TRP A 51 -16.61 -11.46 -11.70
N GLY A 52 -17.37 -10.89 -10.76
CA GLY A 52 -17.74 -9.47 -10.80
C GLY A 52 -16.52 -8.55 -10.82
N PHE A 53 -15.42 -8.96 -10.19
CA PHE A 53 -14.16 -8.21 -10.14
C PHE A 53 -13.57 -7.87 -11.53
N LEU A 54 -13.77 -8.75 -12.54
CA LEU A 54 -13.28 -8.55 -13.91
C LEU A 54 -13.93 -7.35 -14.61
N THR A 55 -15.07 -6.87 -14.11
CA THR A 55 -15.77 -5.71 -14.69
C THR A 55 -15.26 -4.38 -14.13
N HIS A 56 -14.37 -4.41 -13.14
CA HIS A 56 -13.92 -3.19 -12.48
C HIS A 56 -12.58 -2.70 -13.01
N ALA A 57 -12.46 -1.38 -13.17
CA ALA A 57 -11.24 -0.74 -13.62
C ALA A 57 -10.03 -1.03 -12.71
N TRP A 58 -10.25 -1.10 -11.39
CA TRP A 58 -9.17 -1.37 -10.43
C TRP A 58 -8.42 -2.68 -10.75
N PHE A 59 -9.14 -3.72 -11.18
CA PHE A 59 -8.56 -5.02 -11.51
C PHE A 59 -7.64 -4.90 -12.72
N TRP A 60 -8.10 -4.22 -13.77
CA TRP A 60 -7.32 -4.06 -15.00
C TRP A 60 -6.13 -3.13 -14.83
N TRP A 61 -6.20 -2.14 -13.93
CA TRP A 61 -5.04 -1.33 -13.55
C TRP A 61 -3.96 -2.15 -12.83
N LEU A 62 -4.36 -3.06 -11.93
CA LEU A 62 -3.42 -4.00 -11.29
C LEU A 62 -2.78 -4.91 -12.35
N VAL A 63 -3.58 -5.53 -13.21
CA VAL A 63 -3.07 -6.42 -14.28
C VAL A 63 -2.13 -5.67 -15.22
N ALA A 64 -2.54 -4.51 -15.72
CA ALA A 64 -1.73 -3.71 -16.63
C ALA A 64 -0.42 -3.25 -15.96
N GLY A 65 -0.47 -2.84 -14.69
CA GLY A 65 0.69 -2.43 -13.94
C GLY A 65 1.70 -3.56 -13.72
N THR A 66 1.23 -4.75 -13.32
CA THR A 66 2.07 -5.94 -13.19
C THR A 66 2.69 -6.35 -14.53
N VAL A 67 1.89 -6.45 -15.59
CA VAL A 67 2.38 -6.82 -16.94
C VAL A 67 3.43 -5.83 -17.43
N LEU A 68 3.19 -4.53 -17.30
CA LEU A 68 4.14 -3.50 -17.72
C LEU A 68 5.44 -3.57 -16.93
N SER A 69 5.37 -3.82 -15.63
CA SER A 69 6.54 -3.98 -14.77
C SER A 69 7.34 -5.25 -15.11
N THR A 70 6.67 -6.37 -15.43
CA THR A 70 7.32 -7.59 -15.90
C THR A 70 8.04 -7.38 -17.23
N ILE A 71 7.37 -6.74 -18.21
CA ILE A 71 7.98 -6.39 -19.51
C ILE A 71 9.20 -5.49 -19.29
N SER A 72 9.11 -4.56 -18.34
CA SER A 72 10.22 -3.69 -17.98
C SER A 72 11.37 -4.46 -17.36
N GLY A 73 11.08 -5.44 -16.50
CA GLY A 73 12.05 -6.39 -15.96
C GLY A 73 12.76 -7.19 -17.05
N VAL A 74 12.05 -7.62 -18.11
CA VAL A 74 12.66 -8.26 -19.29
C VAL A 74 13.60 -7.31 -20.03
N GLY A 75 13.18 -6.06 -20.23
CA GLY A 75 14.04 -5.04 -20.84
C GLY A 75 15.28 -4.71 -20.01
N ILE A 76 15.13 -4.60 -18.69
CA ILE A 76 16.22 -4.32 -17.72
C ILE A 76 17.14 -5.55 -17.56
N TRP A 77 16.59 -6.76 -17.64
CA TRP A 77 17.38 -7.98 -17.72
C TRP A 77 18.23 -8.00 -18.99
N HIS A 78 17.63 -7.78 -20.17
CA HIS A 78 18.36 -7.71 -21.43
C HIS A 78 19.25 -6.47 -21.57
N ALA A 79 19.12 -5.50 -20.66
CA ALA A 79 20.13 -4.47 -20.46
C ALA A 79 21.43 -5.02 -19.83
N LYS A 80 21.58 -6.36 -19.75
CA LYS A 80 22.82 -7.12 -19.73
C LYS A 80 23.71 -6.67 -20.89
N THR A 81 24.29 -5.48 -20.73
CA THR A 81 25.72 -5.27 -20.55
C THR A 81 26.04 -3.79 -20.46
N ALA A 82 25.81 -3.20 -19.28
CA ALA A 82 26.41 -1.89 -18.96
C ALA A 82 27.94 -1.94 -19.15
N LYS A 83 28.60 -3.07 -18.83
CA LYS A 83 30.05 -3.28 -19.05
C LYS A 83 30.45 -3.65 -20.49
N GLU A 84 29.69 -4.46 -21.22
CA GLU A 84 30.04 -4.82 -22.62
C GLU A 84 29.61 -3.72 -23.62
N LEU A 85 28.48 -3.04 -23.42
CA LEU A 85 28.11 -1.87 -24.24
C LEU A 85 29.03 -0.68 -24.00
N GLU A 86 29.55 -0.51 -22.77
CA GLU A 86 30.62 0.44 -22.48
C GLU A 86 31.94 0.03 -23.15
N ALA A 87 32.29 -1.26 -23.11
CA ALA A 87 33.45 -1.80 -23.85
C ALA A 87 33.33 -1.64 -25.37
N GLU A 88 32.10 -1.61 -25.92
CA GLU A 88 31.80 -1.35 -27.33
C GLU A 88 31.59 0.14 -27.68
N GLY A 89 31.69 1.07 -26.71
CA GLY A 89 31.50 2.50 -26.94
C GLY A 89 30.05 2.94 -27.24
N ARG A 90 29.05 2.15 -26.84
CA ARG A 90 27.61 2.35 -27.14
C ARG A 90 26.79 2.88 -25.95
N GLN A 91 27.40 3.69 -25.07
CA GLN A 91 26.77 4.22 -23.86
C GLN A 91 25.44 4.97 -24.11
N ALA A 92 25.30 5.67 -25.25
CA ALA A 92 24.08 6.41 -25.58
C ALA A 92 22.86 5.51 -25.85
N VAL A 93 23.07 4.36 -26.49
CA VAL A 93 22.00 3.39 -26.78
C VAL A 93 21.55 2.70 -25.50
N PHE A 94 22.50 2.38 -24.62
CA PHE A 94 22.22 1.86 -23.28
C PHE A 94 21.36 2.82 -22.45
N GLY A 95 21.78 4.09 -22.33
CA GLY A 95 21.04 5.08 -21.55
C GLY A 95 19.62 5.31 -22.06
N PHE A 96 19.42 5.24 -23.38
CA PHE A 96 18.09 5.31 -23.99
C PHE A 96 17.23 4.09 -23.64
N ILE A 97 17.72 2.87 -23.86
CA ILE A 97 16.96 1.63 -23.62
C ILE A 97 16.64 1.45 -22.14
N PHE A 98 17.65 1.58 -21.27
CA PHE A 98 17.47 1.50 -19.83
C PHE A 98 16.53 2.59 -19.32
N GLY A 99 16.64 3.82 -19.86
CA GLY A 99 15.72 4.92 -19.57
C GLY A 99 14.26 4.58 -19.93
N TRP A 100 14.00 4.04 -21.12
CA TRP A 100 12.64 3.66 -21.53
C TRP A 100 12.02 2.59 -20.64
N TYR A 101 12.76 1.51 -20.36
CA TYR A 101 12.26 0.44 -19.51
C TYR A 101 12.12 0.88 -18.05
N SER A 102 12.97 1.80 -17.58
CA SER A 102 12.82 2.42 -16.26
C SER A 102 11.55 3.28 -16.15
N TRP A 103 11.25 4.07 -17.18
CA TRP A 103 9.98 4.82 -17.24
C TRP A 103 8.77 3.89 -17.31
N ALA A 104 8.84 2.84 -18.12
CA ALA A 104 7.80 1.83 -18.21
C ALA A 104 7.58 1.13 -16.85
N LEU A 105 8.66 0.78 -16.14
CA LEU A 105 8.61 0.20 -14.80
C LEU A 105 7.91 1.15 -13.82
N LEU A 106 8.32 2.42 -13.77
CA LEU A 106 7.69 3.43 -12.93
C LEU A 106 6.20 3.56 -13.25
N CYS A 107 5.83 3.59 -14.53
CA CYS A 107 4.44 3.62 -14.97
C CYS A 107 3.68 2.36 -14.54
N GLY A 108 4.32 1.19 -14.56
CA GLY A 108 3.76 -0.08 -14.12
C GLY A 108 3.47 -0.09 -12.62
N MET A 109 4.42 0.39 -11.81
CA MET A 109 4.25 0.54 -10.36
C MET A 109 3.14 1.54 -10.03
N LEU A 110 3.13 2.70 -10.70
CA LEU A 110 2.07 3.71 -10.58
C LEU A 110 0.69 3.14 -10.96
N ALA A 111 0.59 2.43 -12.08
CA ALA A 111 -0.64 1.78 -12.52
C ALA A 111 -1.17 0.80 -11.47
N THR A 112 -0.27 0.03 -10.84
CA THR A 112 -0.63 -0.92 -9.78
C THR A 112 -1.15 -0.20 -8.54
N MET A 113 -0.48 0.87 -8.10
CA MET A 113 -0.93 1.72 -6.98
C MET A 113 -2.27 2.41 -7.29
N VAL A 114 -2.49 2.86 -8.52
CA VAL A 114 -3.78 3.42 -8.97
C VAL A 114 -4.88 2.37 -8.93
N GLY A 115 -4.59 1.13 -9.37
CA GLY A 115 -5.52 0.02 -9.23
C GLY A 115 -5.90 -0.22 -7.77
N PHE A 116 -4.92 -0.23 -6.88
CA PHE A 116 -5.18 -0.40 -5.45
C PHE A 116 -5.96 0.77 -4.83
N TYR A 117 -5.63 2.02 -5.20
CA TYR A 117 -6.40 3.20 -4.83
C TYR A 117 -7.87 3.06 -5.25
N LEU A 118 -8.15 2.68 -6.50
CA LEU A 118 -9.51 2.52 -7.02
C LEU A 118 -10.29 1.40 -6.31
N LEU A 119 -9.59 0.34 -5.87
CA LEU A 119 -10.19 -0.70 -5.04
C LEU A 119 -10.63 -0.14 -3.68
N LEU A 120 -9.78 0.65 -3.02
CA LEU A 120 -10.11 1.28 -1.74
C LEU A 120 -11.16 2.37 -1.88
N ASP A 121 -11.07 3.21 -2.92
CA ASP A 121 -12.01 4.29 -3.21
C ASP A 121 -13.44 3.77 -3.41
N ARG A 122 -13.59 2.60 -4.05
CA ARG A 122 -14.89 1.93 -4.16
C ARG A 122 -15.56 1.68 -2.81
N HIS A 123 -14.77 1.43 -1.76
CA HIS A 123 -15.27 1.05 -0.46
C HIS A 123 -15.35 2.23 0.52
N TRP A 124 -14.36 3.12 0.49
CA TRP A 124 -14.22 4.23 1.44
C TRP A 124 -14.52 5.60 0.84
N SER A 125 -14.75 5.69 -0.47
CA SER A 125 -14.98 6.94 -1.21
C SER A 125 -13.86 7.98 -0.98
N LEU A 126 -12.60 7.54 -1.07
CA LEU A 126 -11.41 8.39 -0.92
C LEU A 126 -11.42 9.59 -1.88
N GLY A 127 -12.02 9.46 -3.06
CA GLY A 127 -12.21 10.53 -4.04
C GLY A 127 -13.12 11.66 -3.55
N LYS A 128 -13.85 11.46 -2.45
CA LYS A 128 -14.65 12.49 -1.77
C LYS A 128 -13.91 13.19 -0.64
N ALA A 129 -12.65 12.83 -0.37
CA ALA A 129 -11.83 13.53 0.61
C ALA A 129 -11.74 15.02 0.29
N GLN A 130 -11.82 15.88 1.31
CA GLN A 130 -11.82 17.32 1.13
C GLN A 130 -10.49 17.76 0.50
N ARG A 131 -10.52 18.66 -0.49
CA ARG A 131 -9.28 19.13 -1.16
C ARG A 131 -8.37 17.96 -1.61
N TRP A 132 -8.97 16.91 -2.15
CA TRP A 132 -8.30 15.67 -2.59
C TRP A 132 -6.91 15.89 -3.23
N ARG A 133 -6.80 16.81 -4.19
CA ARG A 133 -5.52 17.14 -4.86
C ARG A 133 -4.44 17.64 -3.91
N GLY A 134 -4.80 18.50 -2.97
CA GLY A 134 -3.88 19.03 -1.97
C GLY A 134 -3.43 17.94 -1.00
N THR A 135 -4.34 17.03 -0.62
CA THR A 135 -4.01 15.86 0.20
C THR A 135 -3.04 14.92 -0.51
N LEU A 136 -3.26 14.64 -1.80
CA LEU A 136 -2.33 13.86 -2.61
C LEU A 136 -0.94 14.51 -2.68
N LEU A 137 -0.87 15.82 -2.92
CA LEU A 137 0.40 16.53 -2.99
C LEU A 137 1.20 16.39 -1.69
N TRP A 138 0.55 16.61 -0.54
CA TRP A 138 1.19 16.39 0.76
C TRP A 138 1.61 14.94 0.98
N GLY A 139 0.82 13.98 0.49
CA GLY A 139 1.13 12.55 0.57
C GLY A 139 2.35 12.20 -0.26
N ILE A 140 2.47 12.76 -1.47
CA ILE A 140 3.64 12.57 -2.33
C ILE A 140 4.89 13.12 -1.63
N LEU A 141 4.82 14.35 -1.12
CA LEU A 141 5.94 14.98 -0.39
C LEU A 141 6.33 14.17 0.85
N ALA A 142 5.35 13.65 1.59
CA ALA A 142 5.57 12.78 2.73
C ALA A 142 6.28 11.47 2.34
N GLY A 143 5.84 10.84 1.24
CA GLY A 143 6.45 9.60 0.75
C GLY A 143 7.87 9.80 0.26
N VAL A 144 8.14 10.88 -0.50
CA VAL A 144 9.51 11.23 -0.92
C VAL A 144 10.42 11.44 0.28
N PHE A 145 9.94 12.17 1.29
CA PHE A 145 10.68 12.35 2.53
C PHE A 145 10.94 11.00 3.23
N ALA A 146 9.91 10.15 3.34
CA ALA A 146 10.02 8.87 4.01
C ALA A 146 11.05 7.95 3.32
N SER A 147 11.01 7.85 2.00
CA SER A 147 12.00 7.11 1.20
C SER A 147 13.42 7.64 1.41
N ALA A 148 13.61 8.96 1.29
CA ALA A 148 14.94 9.56 1.45
C ALA A 148 15.50 9.35 2.87
N ALA A 149 14.65 9.47 3.89
CA ALA A 149 15.03 9.26 5.28
C ALA A 149 15.34 7.78 5.58
N ALA A 150 14.57 6.84 5.03
CA ALA A 150 14.80 5.40 5.20
C ALA A 150 16.13 5.00 4.57
N LEU A 151 16.34 5.34 3.28
CA LEU A 151 17.59 5.10 2.57
C LEU A 151 18.81 5.71 3.28
N THR A 152 18.63 6.89 3.90
CA THR A 152 19.70 7.51 4.69
C THR A 152 19.95 6.69 5.96
N LEU A 153 18.91 6.36 6.73
CA LEU A 153 19.08 5.63 7.99
C LEU A 153 19.66 4.23 7.76
N GLU A 154 19.14 3.49 6.79
CA GLU A 154 19.63 2.15 6.42
C GLU A 154 21.05 2.23 5.86
N GLY A 155 21.29 3.11 4.88
CA GLY A 155 22.62 3.29 4.28
C GLY A 155 23.71 3.78 5.25
N TYR A 156 23.36 4.52 6.31
CA TYR A 156 24.30 4.91 7.37
C TYR A 156 24.41 3.87 8.49
N ALA A 157 23.34 3.13 8.80
CA ALA A 157 23.31 2.15 9.89
C ALA A 157 23.95 0.82 9.50
N GLU A 158 23.68 0.31 8.29
CA GLU A 158 24.18 -0.98 7.80
C GLU A 158 25.71 -1.11 7.90
N PRO A 159 26.53 -0.12 7.47
CA PRO A 159 27.98 -0.26 7.52
C PRO A 159 28.54 -0.17 8.95
N VAL A 160 27.80 0.45 9.87
CA VAL A 160 28.27 0.76 11.23
C VAL A 160 27.89 -0.33 12.23
N TRP A 161 26.74 -0.98 12.04
CA TRP A 161 26.19 -1.91 13.04
C TRP A 161 26.66 -3.35 12.85
N HIS A 162 27.18 -3.71 11.67
CA HIS A 162 27.62 -5.08 11.34
C HIS A 162 26.60 -6.16 11.77
N ILE A 163 25.31 -5.83 11.72
CA ILE A 163 24.24 -6.74 12.13
C ILE A 163 23.97 -7.75 11.01
N PRO A 164 23.58 -9.00 11.35
CA PRO A 164 23.11 -9.97 10.37
C PRO A 164 21.97 -9.39 9.52
N TYR A 165 21.97 -9.67 8.21
CA TYR A 165 20.98 -9.17 7.25
C TYR A 165 19.52 -9.39 7.68
N TRP A 166 19.20 -10.53 8.31
CA TRP A 166 17.84 -10.78 8.80
C TRP A 166 17.44 -9.87 9.98
N ILE A 167 18.40 -9.41 10.79
CA ILE A 167 18.15 -8.45 11.88
C ILE A 167 17.90 -7.07 11.29
N ASP A 168 18.68 -6.70 10.28
CA ASP A 168 18.51 -5.45 9.55
C ASP A 168 17.11 -5.34 8.94
N LEU A 169 16.67 -6.38 8.24
CA LEU A 169 15.29 -6.48 7.72
C LEU A 169 14.21 -6.52 8.81
N ALA A 170 14.53 -7.02 10.00
CA ALA A 170 13.60 -6.93 11.12
C ALA A 170 13.42 -5.48 11.60
N PHE A 171 14.40 -4.60 11.38
CA PHE A 171 14.32 -3.17 11.69
C PHE A 171 13.70 -2.31 10.58
N ALA A 172 13.69 -2.78 9.33
CA ALA A 172 13.05 -2.10 8.20
C ALA A 172 11.58 -1.73 8.53
N GLY A 173 10.79 -2.70 9.01
CA GLY A 173 9.40 -2.46 9.42
C GLY A 173 9.22 -1.26 10.37
N PRO A 174 9.90 -1.22 11.53
CA PRO A 174 9.89 -0.06 12.42
C PRO A 174 10.33 1.25 11.78
N ILE A 175 11.41 1.25 11.02
CA ILE A 175 11.95 2.48 10.40
C ILE A 175 10.96 3.01 9.38
N GLU A 176 10.58 2.18 8.42
CA GLU A 176 9.79 2.60 7.29
C GLU A 176 8.36 2.98 7.67
N GLU A 177 7.66 2.18 8.48
CA GLU A 177 6.29 2.49 8.88
C GLU A 177 6.22 3.77 9.72
N THR A 178 7.25 4.03 10.52
CA THR A 178 7.39 5.28 11.27
C THR A 178 7.59 6.47 10.34
N LEU A 179 8.51 6.36 9.37
CA LEU A 179 8.80 7.44 8.43
C LEU A 179 7.63 7.75 7.51
N LYS A 180 6.91 6.73 7.02
CA LYS A 180 5.69 6.89 6.21
C LYS A 180 4.60 7.67 6.96
N LEU A 181 4.51 7.49 8.28
CA LEU A 181 3.55 8.17 9.16
C LEU A 181 4.04 9.51 9.71
N MET A 182 5.34 9.75 9.80
CA MET A 182 5.89 10.91 10.50
C MET A 182 5.38 12.24 9.94
N VAL A 183 5.52 12.47 8.64
CA VAL A 183 5.04 13.71 8.01
C VAL A 183 3.51 13.82 8.09
N PRO A 184 2.72 12.77 7.80
CA PRO A 184 1.27 12.81 8.03
C PRO A 184 0.85 13.18 9.47
N LEU A 185 1.54 12.67 10.49
CA LEU A 185 1.27 13.00 11.89
C LEU A 185 1.67 14.44 12.22
N LEU A 186 2.79 14.94 11.71
CA LEU A 186 3.18 16.34 11.84
C LEU A 186 2.16 17.26 11.19
N LEU A 187 1.69 16.93 9.98
CA LEU A 187 0.64 17.66 9.27
C LEU A 187 -0.70 17.61 10.00
N TRP A 188 -1.00 16.54 10.74
CA TRP A 188 -2.16 16.51 11.62
C TRP A 188 -2.04 17.56 12.74
N LEU A 189 -0.86 17.64 13.37
CA LEU A 189 -0.59 18.55 14.50
C LEU A 189 -0.62 20.02 14.07
N VAL A 190 0.20 20.38 13.08
CA VAL A 190 0.46 21.79 12.70
C VAL A 190 -0.12 22.20 11.35
N GLY A 191 -0.56 21.23 10.56
CA GLY A 191 -1.08 21.48 9.21
C GLY A 191 -2.54 21.94 9.18
N PRO A 192 -3.11 22.07 7.96
CA PRO A 192 -4.49 22.48 7.77
C PRO A 192 -5.51 21.55 8.43
N LYS A 193 -6.60 22.13 8.95
CA LYS A 193 -7.66 21.37 9.65
C LYS A 193 -8.25 20.21 8.84
N TYR A 194 -8.37 20.36 7.51
CA TYR A 194 -8.94 19.31 6.65
C TYR A 194 -8.10 18.02 6.64
N LEU A 195 -6.81 18.06 6.99
CA LEU A 195 -5.96 16.86 7.10
C LEU A 195 -6.23 16.05 8.38
N ARG A 196 -6.98 16.61 9.33
CA ARG A 196 -7.42 15.92 10.53
C ARG A 196 -8.65 15.05 10.28
N GLU A 197 -9.35 15.26 9.16
CA GLU A 197 -10.49 14.45 8.77
C GLU A 197 -10.06 13.02 8.42
N PRO A 198 -10.81 11.98 8.81
CA PRO A 198 -10.32 10.60 8.65
C PRO A 198 -10.04 10.16 7.21
N LEU A 199 -10.93 10.48 6.26
CA LEU A 199 -10.70 10.14 4.85
C LEU A 199 -9.47 10.85 4.26
N ASN A 200 -9.24 12.09 4.67
CA ASN A 200 -8.07 12.86 4.26
C ASN A 200 -6.77 12.29 4.84
N GLY A 201 -6.78 11.93 6.11
CA GLY A 201 -5.65 11.26 6.75
C GLY A 201 -5.28 9.95 6.10
N VAL A 202 -6.28 9.12 5.85
CA VAL A 202 -6.14 7.81 5.20
C VAL A 202 -5.61 7.99 3.78
N LEU A 203 -6.13 8.94 3.01
CA LEU A 203 -5.61 9.26 1.68
C LEU A 203 -4.16 9.75 1.74
N LEU A 204 -3.85 10.64 2.67
CA LEU A 204 -2.50 11.18 2.87
C LEU A 204 -1.48 10.07 3.16
N VAL A 205 -1.81 9.19 4.10
CA VAL A 205 -0.95 8.06 4.48
C VAL A 205 -0.86 7.03 3.36
N PHE A 206 -1.98 6.70 2.70
CA PHE A 206 -1.98 5.84 1.53
C PHE A 206 -1.00 6.34 0.46
N THR A 207 -1.06 7.62 0.12
CA THR A 207 -0.19 8.20 -0.91
C THR A 207 1.27 8.22 -0.48
N SER A 208 1.55 8.54 0.80
CA SER A 208 2.91 8.47 1.36
C SER A 208 3.50 7.06 1.22
N ALA A 209 2.77 6.05 1.69
CA ALA A 209 3.20 4.66 1.65
C ALA A 209 3.26 4.10 0.21
N ALA A 210 2.38 4.55 -0.68
CA ALA A 210 2.40 4.17 -2.09
C ALA A 210 3.63 4.72 -2.82
N VAL A 211 4.02 5.98 -2.56
CA VAL A 211 5.26 6.56 -3.12
C VAL A 211 6.48 5.81 -2.61
N PHE A 212 6.49 5.47 -1.31
CA PHE A 212 7.54 4.65 -0.73
C PHE A 212 7.66 3.30 -1.46
N GLY A 213 6.55 2.56 -1.56
CA GLY A 213 6.53 1.28 -2.27
C GLY A 213 6.92 1.40 -3.74
N ILE A 214 6.48 2.43 -4.46
CA ILE A 214 6.92 2.64 -5.84
C ILE A 214 8.43 2.78 -5.93
N GLN A 215 9.04 3.60 -5.06
CA GLN A 215 10.49 3.79 -5.05
C GLN A 215 11.22 2.48 -4.72
N GLU A 216 10.77 1.76 -3.69
CA GLU A 216 11.39 0.51 -3.28
C GLU A 216 11.26 -0.55 -4.38
N GLY A 217 10.05 -0.78 -4.90
CA GLY A 217 9.82 -1.71 -6.00
C GLY A 217 10.63 -1.39 -7.26
N VAL A 218 10.84 -0.11 -7.58
CA VAL A 218 11.73 0.30 -8.67
C VAL A 218 13.19 -0.07 -8.37
N THR A 219 13.64 0.21 -7.14
CA THR A 219 15.02 -0.04 -6.68
C THR A 219 15.35 -1.54 -6.78
N TYR A 220 14.47 -2.42 -6.28
CA TYR A 220 14.69 -3.88 -6.37
C TYR A 220 14.81 -4.41 -7.81
N VAL A 221 14.09 -3.83 -8.76
CA VAL A 221 14.21 -4.24 -10.17
C VAL A 221 15.49 -3.70 -10.80
N TRP A 222 15.90 -2.48 -10.44
CA TRP A 222 17.17 -1.89 -10.88
C TRP A 222 18.39 -2.61 -10.31
N ASP A 223 18.38 -2.97 -9.03
CA ASP A 223 19.48 -3.70 -8.39
C ASP A 223 19.68 -5.10 -8.99
N ALA A 224 18.62 -5.64 -9.59
CA ALA A 224 18.64 -6.90 -10.33
C ALA A 224 19.04 -6.74 -11.82
N ALA A 225 19.39 -5.53 -12.28
CA ALA A 225 19.69 -5.28 -13.69
C ALA A 225 20.80 -6.18 -14.26
N GLY A 226 20.61 -6.62 -15.50
CA GLY A 226 21.53 -7.56 -16.16
C GLY A 226 21.43 -9.02 -15.71
N SER A 227 20.54 -9.32 -14.76
CA SER A 227 20.23 -10.68 -14.32
C SER A 227 18.78 -11.04 -14.59
N GLU A 228 18.50 -12.34 -14.67
CA GLU A 228 17.14 -12.86 -14.85
C GLU A 228 16.23 -12.49 -13.66
N LEU A 229 16.82 -12.17 -12.50
CA LEU A 229 16.11 -11.70 -11.32
C LEU A 229 15.33 -10.41 -11.59
N ALA A 230 15.74 -9.55 -12.53
CA ALA A 230 14.99 -8.34 -12.89
C ALA A 230 13.59 -8.66 -13.43
N VAL A 231 13.42 -9.76 -14.16
CA VAL A 231 12.12 -10.23 -14.64
C VAL A 231 11.24 -10.64 -13.47
N VAL A 232 11.82 -11.38 -12.52
CA VAL A 232 11.10 -11.85 -11.33
C VAL A 232 10.68 -10.68 -10.46
N MET A 233 11.60 -9.76 -10.16
CA MET A 233 11.29 -8.56 -9.39
C MET A 233 10.25 -7.71 -10.12
N GLY A 234 10.36 -7.57 -11.44
CA GLY A 234 9.36 -6.87 -12.26
C GLY A 234 7.97 -7.50 -12.19
N ALA A 235 7.86 -8.81 -11.96
CA ALA A 235 6.58 -9.51 -11.76
C ALA A 235 6.09 -9.49 -10.30
N ALA A 236 6.98 -9.68 -9.34
CA ALA A 236 6.65 -9.86 -7.93
C ALA A 236 6.44 -8.52 -7.21
N ARG A 237 7.35 -7.55 -7.41
CA ARG A 237 7.37 -6.28 -6.67
C ARG A 237 6.07 -5.49 -6.86
N PRO A 238 5.45 -5.33 -8.04
CA PRO A 238 4.20 -4.58 -8.15
C PRO A 238 3.10 -5.03 -7.19
N VAL A 239 3.02 -6.35 -6.92
CA VAL A 239 2.07 -6.92 -5.96
C VAL A 239 2.59 -6.77 -4.52
N SER A 240 3.88 -7.05 -4.29
CA SER A 240 4.52 -6.92 -2.99
C SER A 240 4.44 -5.49 -2.46
N GLU A 241 4.68 -4.48 -3.29
CA GLU A 241 4.67 -3.06 -2.89
C GLU A 241 3.31 -2.58 -2.39
N LEU A 242 2.22 -3.28 -2.74
CA LEU A 242 0.89 -2.98 -2.18
C LEU A 242 0.82 -3.25 -0.67
N LEU A 243 1.79 -3.97 -0.12
CA LEU A 243 1.94 -4.16 1.32
C LEU A 243 2.19 -2.86 2.03
N HIS A 244 3.03 -1.95 1.53
CA HIS A 244 3.29 -0.69 2.22
C HIS A 244 2.00 0.09 2.50
N PRO A 245 1.18 0.47 1.49
CA PRO A 245 -0.07 1.13 1.78
C PRO A 245 -1.02 0.25 2.60
N SER A 246 -1.06 -1.07 2.40
CA SER A 246 -1.94 -1.95 3.21
C SER A 246 -1.59 -1.94 4.70
N LEU A 247 -0.30 -2.03 5.03
CA LEU A 247 0.24 -2.08 6.38
C LEU A 247 0.11 -0.72 7.06
N THR A 248 0.58 0.35 6.43
CA THR A 248 0.51 1.70 7.02
C THR A 248 -0.96 2.16 7.21
N LEU A 249 -1.88 1.70 6.36
CA LEU A 249 -3.31 1.99 6.50
C LEU A 249 -3.97 1.31 7.72
N ILE A 250 -3.40 0.24 8.26
CA ILE A 250 -3.84 -0.34 9.55
C ILE A 250 -3.72 0.73 10.64
N ALA A 251 -2.54 1.36 10.72
CA ALA A 251 -2.27 2.43 11.67
C ALA A 251 -3.12 3.67 11.36
N ALA A 252 -3.15 4.12 10.11
CA ALA A 252 -3.89 5.33 9.72
C ALA A 252 -5.38 5.25 10.06
N SER A 253 -6.02 4.11 9.77
CA SER A 253 -7.45 3.90 10.04
C SER A 253 -7.78 4.05 11.53
N LEU A 254 -6.91 3.57 12.41
CA LEU A 254 -7.08 3.67 13.85
C LEU A 254 -6.73 5.06 14.38
N ILE A 255 -5.59 5.60 13.99
CA ILE A 255 -5.11 6.92 14.44
C ILE A 255 -6.13 7.99 14.10
N TRP A 256 -6.53 8.11 12.84
CA TRP A 256 -7.42 9.20 12.42
C TRP A 256 -8.85 9.05 12.94
N LEU A 257 -9.40 7.83 12.94
CA LEU A 257 -10.76 7.63 13.46
C LEU A 257 -10.84 7.93 14.96
N VAL A 258 -9.88 7.43 15.75
CA VAL A 258 -9.87 7.67 17.19
C VAL A 258 -9.57 9.13 17.49
N ALA A 259 -8.68 9.77 16.73
CA ALA A 259 -8.40 11.19 16.86
C ALA A 259 -9.64 12.05 16.57
N ALA A 260 -10.41 11.71 15.54
CA ALA A 260 -11.65 12.41 15.21
C ALA A 260 -12.70 12.26 16.33
N ARG A 261 -12.86 11.06 16.90
CA ARG A 261 -13.83 10.82 17.98
C ARG A 261 -13.43 11.43 19.33
N THR A 262 -12.14 11.42 19.66
CA THR A 262 -11.65 11.83 20.99
C THR A 262 -11.14 13.26 21.05
N GLY A 263 -10.75 13.83 19.91
CA GLY A 263 -9.99 15.07 19.78
C GLY A 263 -8.49 14.93 20.08
N ARG A 264 -7.95 13.70 20.20
CA ARG A 264 -6.55 13.44 20.59
C ARG A 264 -5.85 12.56 19.56
N LEU A 265 -4.71 13.01 19.04
CA LEU A 265 -3.89 12.23 18.11
C LEU A 265 -3.36 10.95 18.75
N PHE A 266 -2.81 11.07 19.96
CA PHE A 266 -2.21 9.94 20.65
C PHE A 266 -3.27 9.14 21.40
N SER A 267 -3.40 7.86 21.05
CA SER A 267 -4.28 6.91 21.70
C SER A 267 -3.63 5.52 21.70
N TRP A 268 -3.98 4.68 22.68
CA TRP A 268 -3.47 3.31 22.74
C TRP A 268 -3.84 2.51 21.49
N LEU A 269 -5.01 2.77 20.89
CA LEU A 269 -5.45 2.14 19.64
C LEU A 269 -4.59 2.56 18.45
N GLY A 270 -4.22 3.84 18.36
CA GLY A 270 -3.30 4.32 17.33
C GLY A 270 -1.92 3.67 17.47
N VAL A 271 -1.40 3.58 18.70
CA VAL A 271 -0.14 2.88 19.01
C VAL A 271 -0.23 1.40 18.64
N LEU A 272 -1.32 0.72 18.99
CA LEU A 272 -1.54 -0.68 18.62
C LEU A 272 -1.55 -0.87 17.10
N GLY A 273 -2.23 0.01 16.36
CA GLY A 273 -2.25 -0.03 14.89
C GLY A 273 -0.86 0.12 14.28
N TRP A 274 -0.06 1.05 14.81
CA TRP A 274 1.33 1.25 14.40
C TRP A 274 2.21 0.04 14.72
N VAL A 275 2.10 -0.54 15.92
CA VAL A 275 2.82 -1.76 16.30
C VAL A 275 2.46 -2.95 15.42
N ILE A 276 1.18 -3.13 15.09
CA ILE A 276 0.74 -4.18 14.16
C ILE A 276 1.35 -3.98 12.77
N ALA A 277 1.35 -2.74 12.26
CA ALA A 277 1.95 -2.43 10.96
C ALA A 277 3.44 -2.78 10.93
N MET A 278 4.21 -2.30 11.92
CA MET A 278 5.65 -2.59 12.04
C MET A 278 5.91 -4.09 12.15
N ALA A 279 5.19 -4.80 13.03
CA ALA A 279 5.42 -6.23 13.25
C ALA A 279 5.11 -7.07 12.01
N LEU A 280 4.02 -6.77 11.30
CA LEU A 280 3.67 -7.45 10.06
C LEU A 280 4.64 -7.12 8.92
N HIS A 281 5.20 -5.92 8.92
CA HIS A 281 6.23 -5.52 7.97
C HIS A 281 7.54 -6.27 8.24
N SER A 282 8.10 -6.18 9.45
CA SER A 282 9.32 -6.92 9.82
C SER A 282 9.19 -8.42 9.57
N LEU A 283 8.03 -8.99 9.87
CA LEU A 283 7.77 -10.41 9.64
C LEU A 283 7.74 -10.75 8.14
N HIS A 284 7.21 -9.84 7.31
CA HIS A 284 7.26 -9.98 5.86
C HIS A 284 8.70 -10.07 5.38
N ASP A 285 9.52 -9.07 5.70
CA ASP A 285 10.85 -8.93 5.13
C ASP A 285 11.78 -10.01 5.65
N THR A 286 11.66 -10.35 6.94
CA THR A 286 12.42 -11.44 7.55
C THR A 286 12.09 -12.77 6.88
N ILE A 287 10.81 -13.09 6.64
CA ILE A 287 10.44 -14.34 5.95
C ILE A 287 10.87 -14.29 4.49
N GLY A 288 10.62 -13.18 3.79
CA GLY A 288 11.00 -12.98 2.39
C GLY A 288 12.49 -13.19 2.16
N ALA A 289 13.33 -12.65 3.04
CA ALA A 289 14.78 -12.87 2.96
C ALA A 289 15.21 -14.29 3.31
N ASN A 290 14.52 -14.97 4.22
CA ASN A 290 14.77 -16.39 4.47
C ASN A 290 14.37 -17.27 3.28
N VAL A 291 13.29 -16.93 2.56
CA VAL A 291 12.89 -17.59 1.31
C VAL A 291 13.93 -17.32 0.20
N HIS A 292 14.47 -16.10 0.12
CA HIS A 292 15.49 -15.75 -0.88
C HIS A 292 16.86 -16.39 -0.57
N SER A 293 17.27 -16.43 0.69
CA SER A 293 18.55 -17.02 1.13
C SER A 293 18.53 -18.54 1.16
N SER A 294 17.38 -19.20 1.30
CA SER A 294 17.27 -20.66 1.14
C SER A 294 17.24 -21.11 -0.32
N ALA A 295 16.93 -20.20 -1.25
CA ALA A 295 17.04 -20.42 -2.70
C ALA A 295 18.45 -20.14 -3.25
N THR A 296 19.37 -19.58 -2.45
CA THR A 296 20.74 -19.24 -2.85
C THR A 296 21.73 -19.96 -1.94
N THR A 297 22.64 -20.76 -2.49
CA THR A 297 23.74 -21.32 -1.70
C THR A 297 24.59 -20.18 -1.14
N ALA A 298 24.89 -20.22 0.15
CA ALA A 298 25.71 -19.23 0.85
C ALA A 298 27.07 -19.06 0.13
N GLY A 299 27.20 -18.00 -0.67
CA GLY A 299 28.41 -17.71 -1.46
C GLY A 299 28.15 -17.11 -2.84
N ASP A 300 26.95 -17.28 -3.41
CA ASP A 300 26.63 -16.73 -4.73
C ASP A 300 26.07 -15.31 -4.61
N SER A 301 26.83 -14.33 -5.10
CA SER A 301 26.31 -12.98 -5.35
C SER A 301 25.06 -13.05 -6.24
N ALA A 302 24.04 -12.22 -6.00
CA ALA A 302 22.77 -12.17 -6.76
C ALA A 302 22.94 -12.14 -8.30
N ALA A 303 24.11 -11.72 -8.79
CA ALA A 303 24.51 -11.75 -10.19
C ALA A 303 24.67 -13.15 -10.82
N ASN A 304 24.79 -14.23 -10.03
CA ASN A 304 25.04 -15.60 -10.50
C ASN A 304 23.81 -16.53 -10.39
N ILE A 305 22.66 -16.00 -10.01
CA ILE A 305 21.41 -16.77 -9.93
C ILE A 305 20.91 -17.03 -11.36
N GLY A 306 21.39 -18.11 -11.98
CA GLY A 306 20.87 -18.60 -13.25
C GLY A 306 19.55 -19.34 -13.05
N MET A 307 18.50 -18.97 -13.76
CA MET A 307 17.21 -19.67 -13.78
C MET A 307 17.29 -21.07 -14.39
N SER A 308 18.46 -21.51 -14.84
CA SER A 308 18.71 -22.88 -15.27
C SER A 308 18.60 -23.91 -14.14
N ASP A 309 18.76 -23.48 -12.87
CA ASP A 309 18.47 -24.34 -11.73
C ASP A 309 16.95 -24.36 -11.44
N PRO A 310 16.28 -25.52 -11.56
CA PRO A 310 14.86 -25.65 -11.24
C PRO A 310 14.52 -25.18 -9.83
N ALA A 311 15.36 -25.42 -8.82
CA ALA A 311 15.08 -25.02 -7.44
C ALA A 311 15.02 -23.49 -7.30
N VAL A 312 15.98 -22.80 -7.93
CA VAL A 312 16.02 -21.34 -8.04
C VAL A 312 14.83 -20.80 -8.82
N PHE A 313 14.51 -21.43 -9.96
CA PHE A 313 13.36 -21.06 -10.81
C PHE A 313 12.04 -21.15 -10.04
N TRP A 314 11.76 -22.30 -9.42
CA TRP A 314 10.53 -22.53 -8.66
C TRP A 314 10.45 -21.61 -7.43
N GLY A 315 11.55 -21.46 -6.68
CA GLY A 315 11.62 -20.59 -5.50
C GLY A 315 11.42 -19.11 -5.83
N THR A 316 12.04 -18.63 -6.91
CA THR A 316 12.06 -17.19 -7.20
C THR A 316 10.85 -16.77 -8.03
N ILE A 317 10.46 -17.54 -9.05
CA ILE A 317 9.37 -17.14 -9.97
C ILE A 317 7.99 -17.45 -9.41
N ILE A 318 7.84 -18.52 -8.63
CA ILE A 318 6.52 -18.99 -8.20
C ILE A 318 6.33 -18.77 -6.71
N VAL A 319 7.28 -19.20 -5.88
CA VAL A 319 7.12 -19.05 -4.42
C VAL A 319 7.11 -17.59 -4.01
N LEU A 320 8.01 -16.74 -4.52
CA LEU A 320 8.07 -15.32 -4.12
C LEU A 320 6.79 -14.54 -4.47
N PRO A 321 6.23 -14.58 -5.70
CA PRO A 321 4.95 -13.90 -5.97
C PRO A 321 3.76 -14.47 -5.21
N LEU A 322 3.71 -15.79 -5.00
CA LEU A 322 2.64 -16.41 -4.20
C LEU A 322 2.74 -16.00 -2.73
N TYR A 323 3.96 -15.92 -2.20
CA TYR A 323 4.24 -15.42 -0.87
C TYR A 323 3.78 -13.97 -0.72
N ALA A 324 4.20 -13.08 -1.63
CA ALA A 324 3.79 -11.68 -1.64
C ALA A 324 2.26 -11.53 -1.74
N LEU A 325 1.60 -12.33 -2.60
CA LEU A 325 0.14 -12.33 -2.73
C LEU A 325 -0.55 -12.80 -1.44
N LEU A 326 -0.06 -13.88 -0.82
CA LEU A 326 -0.61 -14.38 0.44
C LEU A 326 -0.48 -13.34 1.54
N TRP A 327 0.69 -12.71 1.65
CA TRP A 327 0.93 -11.67 2.64
C TRP A 327 0.06 -10.44 2.40
N LEU A 328 -0.09 -10.03 1.14
CA LEU A 328 -1.00 -8.96 0.74
C LEU A 328 -2.44 -9.29 1.13
N ILE A 329 -2.91 -10.53 0.94
CA ILE A 329 -4.24 -10.95 1.36
C ILE A 329 -4.39 -10.79 2.87
N VAL A 330 -3.42 -11.23 3.67
CA VAL A 330 -3.42 -11.11 5.13
C VAL A 330 -3.45 -9.64 5.55
N ALA A 331 -2.50 -8.83 5.09
CA ALA A 331 -2.41 -7.40 5.37
C ALA A 331 -3.71 -6.67 4.99
N PHE A 332 -4.26 -6.98 3.80
CA PHE A 332 -5.51 -6.42 3.32
C PHE A 332 -6.71 -6.84 4.18
N GLN A 333 -6.78 -8.08 4.66
CA GLN A 333 -7.85 -8.49 5.58
C GLN A 333 -7.77 -7.72 6.89
N VAL A 334 -6.57 -7.57 7.46
CA VAL A 334 -6.33 -6.83 8.71
C VAL A 334 -6.70 -5.35 8.52
N MET A 335 -6.15 -4.72 7.49
CA MET A 335 -6.48 -3.34 7.10
C MET A 335 -7.99 -3.15 6.93
N ARG A 336 -8.70 -4.05 6.23
CA ARG A 336 -10.17 -3.96 6.05
C ARG A 336 -10.91 -3.98 7.39
N VAL A 337 -10.48 -4.81 8.34
CA VAL A 337 -11.14 -4.94 9.64
C VAL A 337 -11.19 -3.59 10.38
N PHE A 338 -10.12 -2.80 10.27
CA PHE A 338 -10.01 -1.47 10.87
C PHE A 338 -10.62 -0.38 9.98
N GLY A 339 -10.30 -0.36 8.69
CA GLY A 339 -10.69 0.69 7.77
C GLY A 339 -12.15 0.68 7.35
N ARG A 340 -12.91 -0.42 7.53
CA ARG A 340 -14.36 -0.42 7.23
C ARG A 340 -15.20 0.56 8.04
N GLU A 341 -14.67 1.08 9.15
CA GLU A 341 -15.28 2.17 9.92
C GLU A 341 -15.18 3.53 9.20
N LEU A 342 -14.47 3.61 8.07
CA LEU A 342 -14.35 4.81 7.24
C LEU A 342 -15.38 4.84 6.10
N THR A 343 -16.10 3.73 5.88
CA THR A 343 -17.10 3.62 4.83
C THR A 343 -18.23 4.64 5.04
N PRO A 344 -18.43 5.62 4.14
CA PRO A 344 -19.47 6.62 4.31
C PRO A 344 -20.88 6.07 4.01
N PRO A 345 -21.95 6.73 4.50
CA PRO A 345 -23.32 6.22 4.39
C PRO A 345 -23.78 5.84 2.98
N ASP A 346 -23.41 6.65 1.99
CA ASP A 346 -23.80 6.48 0.59
C ASP A 346 -23.09 5.29 -0.11
N ALA A 347 -21.96 4.83 0.45
CA ALA A 347 -21.25 3.64 -0.03
C ALA A 347 -21.80 2.32 0.54
N ILE A 348 -22.62 2.36 1.60
CA ILE A 348 -22.99 1.15 2.37
C ILE A 348 -23.84 0.17 1.57
N ALA A 349 -24.81 0.67 0.81
CA ALA A 349 -25.69 -0.17 0.00
C ALA A 349 -24.91 -0.98 -1.06
N HIS A 350 -23.85 -0.39 -1.61
CA HIS A 350 -23.01 -0.98 -2.65
C HIS A 350 -21.84 -1.80 -2.10
N ASN A 351 -21.65 -1.80 -0.78
CA ASN A 351 -20.56 -2.50 -0.15
C ASN A 351 -20.96 -3.92 0.27
N PRO A 352 -20.07 -4.91 0.03
CA PRO A 352 -20.22 -6.24 0.59
C PRO A 352 -20.36 -6.17 2.11
N PRO A 353 -21.08 -7.09 2.76
CA PRO A 353 -21.27 -7.08 4.22
C PRO A 353 -19.97 -6.95 5.04
N ARG A 354 -18.84 -7.49 4.53
CA ARG A 354 -17.53 -7.42 5.20
C ARG A 354 -16.86 -6.03 5.18
N TRP A 355 -17.33 -5.12 4.33
CA TRP A 355 -16.86 -3.73 4.21
C TRP A 355 -17.77 -2.72 4.89
N ARG A 356 -18.91 -3.18 5.42
CA ARG A 356 -19.83 -2.32 6.17
C ARG A 356 -19.27 -2.06 7.58
N PRO A 357 -19.48 -0.86 8.15
CA PRO A 357 -19.03 -0.53 9.50
C PRO A 357 -19.55 -1.53 10.54
N LEU A 358 -18.79 -1.78 11.61
CA LEU A 358 -19.30 -2.46 12.80
C LEU A 358 -19.55 -1.51 13.97
N LEU A 359 -19.11 -0.25 13.86
CA LEU A 359 -19.27 0.77 14.89
C LEU A 359 -18.67 0.35 16.22
N ARG A 360 -17.42 -0.10 16.15
CA ARG A 360 -16.66 -0.47 17.35
C ARG A 360 -16.59 0.74 18.30
N PRO A 361 -16.65 0.52 19.63
CA PRO A 361 -16.74 1.59 20.65
C PRO A 361 -15.41 2.36 20.84
N TRP A 362 -14.53 2.32 19.85
CA TRP A 362 -13.22 2.93 19.87
C TRP A 362 -13.32 4.45 19.92
N GLY A 363 -12.78 5.06 20.98
CA GLY A 363 -12.74 6.51 21.12
C GLY A 363 -14.11 7.18 21.30
N VAL A 364 -15.17 6.41 21.55
CA VAL A 364 -16.51 6.94 21.85
C VAL A 364 -16.52 7.45 23.29
N LYS A 365 -17.00 8.68 23.49
CA LYS A 365 -17.18 9.30 24.81
C LYS A 365 -18.58 9.04 25.35
#